data_AF-A0A2Z4G2T6-F1
#
_entry.id   AF-A0A2Z4G2T6-F1
#
_cell.length_a   1.000
_cell.length_b   1.000
_cell.length_c   1.000
_cell.angle_alpha   90.00
_cell.angle_beta   90.00
_cell.angle_gamma   90.00
#
_symmetry.space_group_name_H-M   'P 1'
#
loop_
_entity.id
_entity.type
_entity.pdbx_description
1 polymer ?
#
loop_
_entity_poly.entity_id
_entity_poly.type
_entity_poly.pdbx_seq_one_letter_code
_entity_poly.pdbx_strand_id
1 'polypeptide(L)' 'MAQTLRNLTLGKALGDSQRAQLVTWMKGNTTGAASIQAGLPASWVVGDKTGSGDYGTTNDIAVIWPKDRAPL' A
#
# COMPACT_ATOMS: atom_id res chain seq x y z
N MET A 1 11.36 -1.54 -5.25
CA MET A 1 10.41 -0.78 -4.40
C MET A 1 9.82 -1.60 -3.26
N ALA A 2 9.32 -2.82 -3.51
CA ALA A 2 8.62 -3.65 -2.52
C ALA A 2 9.38 -3.85 -1.19
N GLN A 3 10.70 -4.11 -1.22
CA GLN A 3 11.50 -4.30 -0.01
C GLN A 3 11.55 -3.04 0.86
N THR A 4 11.77 -1.87 0.27
CA THR A 4 11.72 -0.59 0.97
C THR A 4 10.33 -0.32 1.54
N LEU A 5 9.27 -0.57 0.75
CA LEU A 5 7.90 -0.39 1.22
C LEU A 5 7.62 -1.26 2.45
N ARG A 6 7.96 -2.55 2.39
CA ARG A 6 7.86 -3.47 3.54
C ARG A 6 8.63 -2.94 4.76
N ASN A 7 9.86 -2.45 4.57
CA ASN A 7 10.67 -1.92 5.67
C ASN A 7 10.06 -0.67 6.31
N LEU A 8 9.42 0.19 5.51
CA LEU A 8 8.76 1.41 5.97
C LEU A 8 7.43 1.15 6.69
N THR A 9 6.64 0.17 6.24
CA THR A 9 5.27 -0.06 6.73
C THR A 9 5.14 -1.19 7.74
N LEU A 10 6.01 -2.21 7.66
CA LEU A 10 5.98 -3.40 8.52
C LEU A 10 7.30 -3.64 9.26
N GLY A 11 8.39 -3.00 8.81
CA GLY A 11 9.74 -3.16 9.35
C GLY A 11 10.15 -2.05 10.32
N LYS A 12 11.47 -1.89 10.44
CA LYS A 12 12.11 -1.01 11.43
C LYS A 12 12.70 0.27 10.83
N ALA A 13 12.34 0.63 9.60
CA ALA A 13 12.90 1.82 8.94
C ALA A 13 12.39 3.14 9.55
N LEU A 14 11.24 3.10 10.22
CA LEU A 14 10.62 4.23 10.91
C LEU A 14 10.33 3.85 12.37
N GLY A 15 10.27 4.86 13.24
CA GLY A 15 9.69 4.73 14.58
C GLY A 15 8.22 4.35 14.52
N ASP A 16 7.69 3.77 15.59
CA ASP A 16 6.35 3.16 15.60
C ASP A 16 5.24 4.14 15.23
N SER A 17 5.27 5.36 15.79
CA SER A 17 4.28 6.40 15.48
C SER A 17 4.33 6.84 14.01
N GLN A 18 5.53 7.02 13.45
CA GLN A 18 5.71 7.41 12.05
C GLN A 18 5.30 6.29 11.08
N ARG A 19 5.61 5.04 11.42
CA ARG A 19 5.17 3.87 10.65
C ARG A 19 3.65 3.73 10.65
N ALA A 20 3.01 3.89 11.82
CA ALA A 20 1.55 3.88 11.93
C ALA A 20 0.89 5.02 11.15
N GLN A 21 1.50 6.22 11.17
CA GLN A 21 1.02 7.36 10.40
C GLN A 21 1.12 7.11 8.88
N LEU A 22 2.24 6.58 8.40
CA LEU A 22 2.42 6.22 7.00
C LEU A 22 1.37 5.19 6.56
N VAL A 23 1.19 4.12 7.33
CA VAL A 23 0.17 3.09 7.03
C VAL A 23 -1.23 3.68 7.04
N THR A 24 -1.54 4.59 7.96
CA THR A 24 -2.83 5.29 8.01
C THR A 24 -3.06 6.12 6.75
N TRP A 25 -2.06 6.88 6.31
CA TRP A 25 -2.16 7.65 5.06
C TRP A 25 -2.35 6.75 3.84
N MET A 26 -1.59 5.67 3.74
CA MET A 26 -1.71 4.73 2.61
C MET A 26 -3.08 4.04 2.57
N LYS A 27 -3.62 3.62 3.72
CA LYS A 27 -4.98 3.05 3.80
C LYS A 27 -6.08 4.06 3.45
N GLY A 28 -5.80 5.35 3.60
CA GLY A 28 -6.68 6.44 3.23
C GLY A 28 -6.52 6.92 1.79
N ASN A 29 -5.75 6.23 0.95
CA ASN A 29 -5.55 6.66 -0.43
C ASN A 29 -6.87 6.66 -1.21
N THR A 30 -7.08 7.68 -2.04
CA THR A 30 -8.31 7.87 -2.83
C THR A 30 -8.11 7.62 -4.33
N THR A 31 -6.87 7.41 -4.76
CA THR A 31 -6.52 7.27 -6.19
C THR A 31 -6.31 5.82 -6.65
N GLY A 32 -6.39 4.84 -5.73
CA GLY A 32 -6.02 3.43 -5.95
C GLY A 32 -7.15 2.49 -6.40
N ALA A 33 -8.40 2.96 -6.39
CA ALA A 33 -9.57 2.09 -6.54
C ALA A 33 -9.57 1.22 -7.81
N ALA A 34 -9.01 1.73 -8.92
CA ALA A 34 -8.95 1.04 -10.21
C ALA A 34 -7.60 0.33 -10.49
N SER A 35 -6.67 0.33 -9.52
CA SER A 35 -5.31 -0.20 -9.67
C SER A 35 -5.19 -1.57 -8.96
N ILE A 36 -4.22 -1.76 -8.06
CA ILE A 36 -4.04 -3.05 -7.36
C ILE A 36 -5.33 -3.43 -6.59
N GLN A 37 -6.00 -2.46 -5.97
CA GLN A 37 -7.21 -2.70 -5.18
C GLN A 37 -8.33 -3.37 -5.99
N ALA A 38 -8.47 -3.05 -7.28
CA ALA A 38 -9.50 -3.63 -8.15
C ALA A 38 -9.30 -5.14 -8.38
N GLY A 39 -8.07 -5.65 -8.23
CA GLY A 39 -7.74 -7.06 -8.40
C GLY A 39 -7.87 -7.90 -7.13
N LEU A 40 -8.30 -7.31 -6.01
CA LEU A 40 -8.32 -7.97 -4.70
C LEU A 40 -9.74 -8.17 -4.16
N PRO A 41 -9.96 -9.13 -3.24
CA PRO A 41 -11.22 -9.25 -2.53
C PRO A 41 -11.57 -7.95 -1.79
N ALA A 42 -12.80 -7.47 -1.93
CA ALA A 42 -13.26 -6.21 -1.33
C ALA A 42 -13.16 -6.17 0.21
N SER A 43 -13.08 -7.34 0.85
CA SER A 43 -12.92 -7.45 2.31
C SER A 43 -11.47 -7.24 2.79
N TRP A 44 -10.49 -7.18 1.88
CA TRP A 44 -9.09 -6.99 2.26
C TRP A 44 -8.81 -5.51 2.49
N VAL A 45 -8.03 -5.23 3.54
CA VAL A 45 -7.54 -3.87 3.79
C VAL A 45 -6.32 -3.66 2.91
N VAL A 46 -6.32 -2.56 2.17
CA VAL A 46 -5.23 -2.17 1.27
C VAL A 46 -4.73 -0.80 1.69
N GLY A 47 -3.41 -0.64 1.73
CA GLY A 47 -2.78 0.67 1.78
C GLY A 47 -1.87 0.80 0.58
N ASP A 48 -2.17 1.74 -0.31
CA ASP A 48 -1.49 1.88 -1.60
C ASP A 48 -1.05 3.32 -1.88
N LYS A 49 -0.27 3.49 -2.94
CA LYS A 49 -0.01 4.78 -3.55
C LYS A 49 0.21 4.61 -5.05
N THR A 50 -0.72 5.17 -5.82
CA THR A 50 -0.60 5.21 -7.28
C THR A 50 0.34 6.30 -7.78
N GLY A 51 0.85 6.13 -8.99
CA GLY A 51 1.55 7.15 -9.77
C GLY A 51 1.31 6.95 -11.26
N SER A 52 1.13 8.04 -12.00
CA SER A 52 0.94 8.02 -13.45
C SER A 52 1.75 9.14 -14.10
N GLY A 53 2.05 9.01 -15.39
CA GLY A 53 2.80 10.02 -16.14
C GLY A 53 2.75 9.82 -17.64
N ASP A 54 3.63 10.53 -18.35
CA ASP A 54 3.77 10.43 -19.80
C ASP A 54 4.02 8.99 -20.27
N TYR A 55 3.86 8.79 -21.58
CA TYR A 55 4.02 7.49 -22.24
C TYR A 55 3.06 6.41 -21.71
N GLY A 56 1.94 6.81 -21.10
CA GLY A 56 0.97 5.87 -20.54
C GLY A 56 1.48 5.13 -19.29
N THR A 57 2.51 5.67 -18.63
CA THR A 57 3.07 5.05 -17.42
C THR A 57 2.02 5.02 -16.31
N THR A 58 1.74 3.83 -15.79
CA THR A 58 0.77 3.62 -14.70
C THR A 58 1.37 2.67 -13.68
N ASN A 59 1.58 3.17 -12.47
CA ASN A 59 2.24 2.48 -11.37
C ASN A 59 1.34 2.45 -10.14
N ASP A 60 1.54 1.42 -9.32
CA ASP A 60 0.95 1.33 -7.99
C ASP A 60 1.86 0.48 -7.10
N ILE A 61 1.93 0.83 -5.81
CA ILE A 61 2.61 0.05 -4.78
C ILE A 61 1.67 -0.10 -3.58
N ALA A 62 1.56 -1.31 -3.03
CA ALA A 62 0.62 -1.57 -1.96
C ALA A 62 1.21 -2.47 -0.87
N VAL A 63 0.68 -2.33 0.33
CA VAL A 63 0.72 -3.34 1.38
C VAL A 63 -0.71 -3.85 1.55
N ILE A 64 -0.85 -5.17 1.58
CA ILE A 64 -2.16 -5.81 1.61
C ILE A 64 -2.28 -6.59 2.92
N TRP A 65 -3.40 -6.43 3.62
CA TRP A 65 -3.72 -7.17 4.84
C TRP A 65 -4.91 -8.11 4.58
N PRO A 66 -4.66 -9.37 4.20
CA PRO A 66 -5.68 -10.40 4.15
C PRO A 66 -6.21 -10.72 5.54
N LYS A 67 -7.43 -11.28 5.61
CA LYS A 67 -8.08 -11.63 6.89
C LYS A 67 -7.34 -12.68 7.71
N ASP A 68 -6.84 -13.73 7.05
CA ASP A 68 -6.37 -14.96 7.72
C ASP A 68 -4.90 -15.31 7.44
N ARG A 69 -4.08 -14.32 7.04
CA ARG A 69 -2.64 -14.53 6.82
C ARG A 69 -1.83 -13.26 6.99
N ALA A 70 -0.51 -13.41 7.04
CA ALA A 70 0.42 -12.30 7.09
C ALA A 70 0.27 -11.34 5.89
N PRO A 71 0.58 -10.04 6.08
CA PRO A 71 0.54 -9.06 5.01
C PRO A 71 1.46 -9.39 3.83
N LEU A 72 1.07 -8.94 2.64
CA LEU A 72 1.78 -9.10 1.37
C LEU A 72 2.44 -7.77 0.95
#